data_AF-A0A1Q7IMH4-F1
#
_entry.id   AF-A0A1Q7IMH4-F1
#
_cell.length_a   1.000
_cell.length_b   1.000
_cell.length_c   1.000
_cell.angle_alpha   90.00
_cell.angle_beta   90.00
_cell.angle_gamma   90.00
#
_symmetry.space_group_name_H-M   'P 1'
#
loop_
_entity.id
_entity.type
_entity.pdbx_description
1 polymer ?
#
loop_
_entity_poly.entity_id
_entity_poly.type
_entity_poly.pdbx_seq_one_letter_code
_entity_poly.pdbx_strand_id
1 'polypeptide(L)'
;MILGYVDSDDRIYDLGFATMRVRVRIEAGEGGASRVTFSQVSGGGAASYRVLGEADVRAEVSMDHDGHRVPLLREVDGHLYRHEAGLLFFASPATRDPEDPGYFLVKLRAMPSAVAFFFEDQQGRELVSIPRDEVLRIAGEGSGSTVYVSAANVALPKEKIAYAVRFEPASRIGPLLQDLAPPPAKGPKSSKGRNP
;
A
#
# COMPACT_ATOMS: atom_id res chain seq x y z
N MET A 1 2.59 -6.85 -1.97
CA MET A 1 2.27 -5.60 -1.28
C MET A 1 3.45 -5.34 -0.39
N ILE A 2 3.90 -4.10 -0.32
CA ILE A 2 4.92 -3.71 0.65
C ILE A 2 4.22 -2.79 1.64
N LEU A 3 4.27 -3.18 2.90
CA LEU A 3 3.99 -2.32 4.04
C LEU A 3 5.34 -2.14 4.74
N GLY A 4 5.76 -0.90 4.97
CA GLY A 4 7.12 -0.64 5.43
C GLY A 4 7.42 0.83 5.62
N TYR A 5 8.71 1.17 5.52
CA TYR A 5 9.24 2.50 5.75
C TYR A 5 10.10 2.96 4.58
N VAL A 6 10.13 4.27 4.35
CA VAL A 6 11.08 4.93 3.46
C VAL A 6 11.91 5.93 4.27
N ASP A 7 13.24 5.95 4.12
CA ASP A 7 14.10 6.97 4.75
C ASP A 7 14.26 8.23 3.88
N SER A 8 14.96 9.24 4.38
CA SER A 8 15.31 10.47 3.65
C SER A 8 16.17 10.25 2.40
N ASP A 9 16.81 9.09 2.28
CA ASP A 9 17.57 8.63 1.11
C ASP A 9 16.72 7.81 0.12
N ASP A 10 15.40 7.80 0.32
CA ASP A 10 14.38 7.09 -0.44
C ASP A 10 14.44 5.56 -0.33
N ARG A 11 15.20 5.00 0.60
CA ARG A 11 15.40 3.54 0.73
C ARG A 11 14.21 2.90 1.42
N ILE A 12 13.74 1.79 0.85
CA ILE A 12 12.63 1.01 1.40
C ILE A 12 13.14 -0.01 2.41
N TYR A 13 12.45 -0.08 3.54
CA TYR A 13 12.61 -1.08 4.59
C TYR A 13 11.27 -1.79 4.81
N ASP A 14 11.33 -3.07 5.15
CA ASP A 14 10.14 -3.80 5.61
C ASP A 14 9.76 -3.40 7.06
N LEU A 15 8.71 -4.02 7.57
CA LEU A 15 8.24 -3.77 8.95
C LEU A 15 9.20 -4.24 10.04
N GLY A 16 10.17 -5.09 9.70
CA GLY A 16 11.27 -5.51 10.57
C GLY A 16 12.49 -4.59 10.48
N PHE A 17 12.40 -3.47 9.77
CA PHE A 17 13.50 -2.56 9.46
C PHE A 17 14.63 -3.17 8.62
N ALA A 18 14.37 -4.31 7.95
CA ALA A 18 15.34 -4.87 7.02
C ALA A 18 15.28 -4.10 5.70
N THR A 19 16.45 -3.64 5.23
CA THR A 19 16.51 -2.95 3.93
C THR A 19 16.12 -3.89 2.80
N MET A 20 15.21 -3.43 1.95
CA MET A 20 14.79 -4.17 0.76
C MET A 20 15.75 -3.97 -0.42
N ARG A 21 16.81 -3.17 -0.26
CA ARG A 21 17.75 -2.76 -1.33
C ARG A 21 17.05 -2.09 -2.53
N VAL A 22 15.87 -1.52 -2.30
CA VAL A 22 15.09 -0.75 -3.28
C VAL A 22 14.95 0.68 -2.79
N ARG A 23 14.95 1.64 -3.71
CA ARG A 23 14.54 3.03 -3.48
C ARG A 23 13.24 3.35 -4.20
N VAL A 24 12.44 4.26 -3.64
CA VAL A 24 11.24 4.79 -4.28
C VAL A 24 11.24 6.32 -4.29
N ARG A 25 11.14 6.91 -5.48
CA ARG A 25 11.10 8.37 -5.67
C ARG A 25 9.86 8.80 -6.43
N ILE A 26 9.36 9.96 -6.06
CA ILE A 26 8.39 10.70 -6.88
C ILE A 26 9.15 11.82 -7.57
N GLU A 27 9.27 11.71 -8.89
CA GLU A 27 10.08 12.61 -9.71
C GLU A 27 9.20 13.32 -10.73
N ALA A 28 9.56 14.55 -11.09
CA ALA A 28 8.94 15.22 -12.22
C ALA A 28 9.29 14.47 -13.51
N GLY A 29 8.29 14.01 -14.25
CA GLY A 29 8.46 13.41 -15.57
C GLY A 29 8.42 14.45 -16.69
N GLU A 30 8.67 13.97 -17.91
CA GLU A 30 8.55 14.79 -19.11
C GLU A 30 7.14 15.38 -19.26
N GLY A 31 7.06 16.66 -19.65
CA GLY A 31 5.79 17.36 -19.82
C GLY A 31 5.08 17.73 -18.51
N GLY A 32 5.75 17.66 -17.36
CA GLY A 32 5.22 18.07 -16.05
C GLY A 32 4.39 17.00 -15.34
N ALA A 33 4.29 15.79 -15.89
CA ALA A 33 3.59 14.68 -15.25
C ALA A 33 4.52 13.94 -14.26
N SER A 34 4.13 13.83 -13.00
CA SER A 34 4.90 13.09 -11.98
C SER A 34 5.06 11.61 -12.34
N ARG A 35 6.16 11.01 -11.89
CA ARG A 35 6.46 9.59 -12.05
C ARG A 35 6.87 8.98 -10.72
N VAL A 36 6.50 7.72 -10.51
CA VAL A 36 7.00 6.90 -9.41
C VAL A 36 8.13 6.03 -9.95
N THR A 37 9.34 6.20 -9.43
CA THR A 37 10.52 5.43 -9.83
C THR A 37 10.95 4.51 -8.71
N PHE A 38 10.96 3.20 -8.97
CA PHE A 38 11.57 2.18 -8.12
C PHE A 38 12.95 1.81 -8.69
N SER A 39 14.00 1.86 -7.88
CA SER A 39 15.37 1.54 -8.34
C SER A 39 16.12 0.67 -7.34
N GLN A 40 17.05 -0.15 -7.82
CA GLN A 40 17.92 -0.93 -6.93
C GLN A 40 18.99 -0.02 -6.30
N VAL A 41 19.25 -0.21 -5.01
CA VAL A 41 20.27 0.55 -4.26
C VAL A 41 21.68 0.29 -4.83
N SER A 42 21.93 -0.88 -5.42
CA SER A 42 23.18 -1.22 -6.10
C SER A 42 23.34 -0.63 -7.50
N GLY A 43 22.37 0.16 -7.97
CA GLY A 43 22.38 0.77 -9.32
C GLY A 43 21.89 -0.16 -10.45
N GLY A 44 21.47 -1.38 -10.12
CA GLY A 44 20.99 -2.37 -11.08
C GLY A 44 19.53 -2.16 -11.49
N GLY A 45 19.28 -1.28 -12.46
CA GLY A 45 17.96 -1.11 -13.08
C GLY A 45 16.94 -0.31 -12.27
N ALA A 46 16.04 0.35 -13.00
CA ALA A 46 14.94 1.13 -12.45
C ALA A 46 13.66 0.90 -13.26
N ALA A 47 12.53 0.83 -12.57
CA ALA A 47 11.21 0.83 -13.15
C ALA A 47 10.53 2.16 -12.81
N SER A 48 10.13 2.91 -13.82
CA SER A 48 9.48 4.21 -13.64
C SER A 48 8.09 4.19 -14.25
N TYR A 49 7.09 4.58 -13.48
CA TYR A 49 5.68 4.53 -13.85
C TYR A 49 5.07 5.93 -13.80
N ARG A 50 4.25 6.28 -14.79
CA ARG A 50 3.55 7.57 -14.77
C ARG A 50 2.50 7.60 -13.66
N VAL A 51 2.40 8.73 -12.97
CA VAL A 51 1.30 9.02 -12.04
C VAL A 51 0.05 9.37 -12.86
N LEU A 52 -1.04 8.68 -12.57
CA LEU A 52 -2.36 8.84 -13.20
C LEU A 52 -3.26 9.76 -12.38
N GLY A 53 -3.00 9.89 -11.09
CA GLY A 53 -3.69 10.79 -10.18
C GLY A 53 -3.17 10.64 -8.77
N GLU A 54 -3.48 11.62 -7.93
CA GLU A 54 -3.02 11.68 -6.55
C GLU A 54 -4.08 12.35 -5.66
N ALA A 55 -4.06 12.03 -4.36
CA ALA A 55 -4.97 12.63 -3.40
C ALA A 55 -4.44 12.52 -1.96
N ASP A 56 -4.70 13.55 -1.15
CA ASP A 56 -4.59 13.44 0.31
C ASP A 56 -5.79 12.65 0.85
N VAL A 57 -5.48 11.57 1.57
CA VAL A 57 -6.43 10.61 2.12
C VAL A 57 -5.98 10.12 3.49
N ARG A 58 -6.92 9.55 4.25
CA ARG A 58 -6.64 8.72 5.42
C ARG A 58 -6.56 7.26 4.98
N ALA A 59 -5.57 6.53 5.47
CA ALA A 59 -5.38 5.11 5.19
C ALA A 59 -5.37 4.27 6.47
N GLU A 60 -5.94 3.07 6.40
CA GLU A 60 -5.89 2.03 7.43
C GLU A 60 -5.58 0.70 6.74
N VAL A 61 -4.81 -0.19 7.37
CA VAL A 61 -4.47 -1.52 6.84
C VAL A 61 -4.86 -2.56 7.86
N SER A 62 -5.64 -3.55 7.46
CA SER A 62 -5.97 -4.71 8.28
C SER A 62 -5.56 -5.99 7.56
N MET A 63 -5.27 -7.03 8.34
CA MET A 63 -5.34 -8.40 7.84
C MET A 63 -6.81 -8.83 7.88
N ASP A 64 -7.36 -9.29 6.76
CA ASP A 64 -8.68 -9.88 6.66
C ASP A 64 -8.53 -11.40 6.72
N HIS A 65 -9.04 -11.98 7.82
CA HIS A 65 -9.12 -13.42 8.03
C HIS A 65 -10.58 -13.85 7.97
N ASP A 66 -11.03 -14.26 6.78
CA ASP A 66 -12.41 -14.70 6.51
C ASP A 66 -13.49 -13.74 7.06
N GLY A 67 -13.32 -12.43 6.80
CA GLY A 67 -14.24 -11.37 7.22
C GLY A 67 -13.91 -10.74 8.57
N HIS A 68 -12.94 -11.30 9.30
CA HIS A 68 -12.46 -10.75 10.57
C HIS A 68 -11.25 -9.87 10.32
N ARG A 69 -11.43 -8.55 10.47
CA ARG A 69 -10.34 -7.59 10.32
C ARG A 69 -9.50 -7.49 11.59
N VAL A 70 -8.23 -7.84 11.46
CA VAL A 70 -7.21 -7.59 12.47
C VAL A 70 -6.40 -6.37 12.03
N PRO A 71 -6.52 -5.22 12.73
CA PRO A 71 -5.78 -4.02 12.35
C PRO A 71 -4.27 -4.27 12.38
N LEU A 72 -3.60 -3.94 11.29
CA LEU A 72 -2.14 -3.90 11.16
C LEU A 72 -1.68 -2.45 11.27
N LEU A 73 -2.17 -1.61 10.34
CA LEU A 73 -2.03 -0.16 10.34
C LEU A 73 -3.30 0.47 10.88
N ARG A 74 -3.20 1.30 11.93
CA ARG A 74 -4.33 2.14 12.36
C ARG A 74 -4.60 3.20 11.27
N GLU A 75 -5.54 4.08 11.53
CA GLU A 75 -5.84 5.18 10.61
C GLU A 75 -4.78 6.29 10.66
N VAL A 76 -4.34 6.77 9.49
CA VAL A 76 -3.39 7.89 9.37
C VAL A 76 -3.62 8.72 8.13
N ASP A 77 -3.43 10.04 8.24
CA ASP A 77 -3.37 10.94 7.11
C ASP A 77 -2.12 10.69 6.25
N GLY A 78 -2.24 10.89 4.95
CA GLY A 78 -1.11 10.79 4.05
C GLY A 78 -1.49 11.11 2.61
N HIS A 79 -0.54 10.84 1.72
CA HIS A 79 -0.68 11.15 0.31
C HIS A 79 -0.63 9.87 -0.51
N LEU A 80 -1.65 9.66 -1.34
CA LEU A 80 -1.80 8.51 -2.21
C LEU A 80 -1.50 8.88 -3.66
N TYR A 81 -0.64 8.10 -4.29
CA TYR A 81 -0.36 8.13 -5.72
C TYR A 81 -0.95 6.90 -6.40
N ARG A 82 -1.79 7.10 -7.42
CA ARG A 82 -2.13 6.08 -8.41
C ARG A 82 -1.14 6.19 -9.55
N HIS A 83 -0.31 5.18 -9.77
CA HIS A 83 0.63 5.10 -10.89
C HIS A 83 0.31 3.90 -11.78
N GLU A 84 0.82 3.82 -13.01
CA GLU A 84 0.43 2.77 -13.97
C GLU A 84 0.46 1.34 -13.40
N ALA A 85 1.47 1.02 -12.59
CA ALA A 85 1.67 -0.30 -11.99
C ALA A 85 0.94 -0.55 -10.66
N GLY A 86 0.31 0.44 -10.02
CA GLY A 86 -0.30 0.21 -8.70
C GLY A 86 -0.69 1.47 -7.93
N LEU A 87 -0.76 1.31 -6.62
CA LEU A 87 -0.95 2.39 -5.65
C LEU A 87 0.30 2.52 -4.78
N LEU A 88 0.63 3.75 -4.42
CA LEU A 88 1.70 4.09 -3.49
C LEU A 88 1.20 5.14 -2.51
N PHE A 89 1.17 4.82 -1.22
CA PHE A 89 0.78 5.73 -0.16
C PHE A 89 1.96 6.04 0.74
N PHE A 90 2.14 7.31 1.08
CA PHE A 90 3.08 7.75 2.13
C PHE A 90 2.31 8.41 3.28
N ALA A 91 2.58 7.97 4.50
CA ALA A 91 1.97 8.56 5.68
C ALA A 91 2.54 9.96 5.98
N SER A 92 1.66 10.87 6.39
CA SER A 92 1.96 12.24 6.83
C SER A 92 1.34 12.51 8.22
N PRO A 93 1.76 11.78 9.26
CA PRO A 93 1.13 11.87 10.58
C PRO A 93 1.37 13.21 11.29
N ALA A 94 0.30 13.77 11.86
CA ALA A 94 0.28 15.14 12.39
C ALA A 94 1.17 15.37 13.63
N THR A 95 1.33 14.40 14.53
CA THR A 95 2.18 14.53 15.73
C THR A 95 2.63 13.15 16.24
N ARG A 96 3.89 13.03 16.70
CA ARG A 96 4.42 11.80 17.33
C ARG A 96 3.96 11.72 18.77
N ASP A 97 3.52 10.54 19.21
CA ASP A 97 3.32 10.26 20.63
C ASP A 97 4.68 9.92 21.26
N PRO A 98 5.20 10.71 22.21
CA PRO A 98 6.50 10.44 22.82
C PRO A 98 6.51 9.22 23.76
N GLU A 99 5.35 8.73 24.21
CA GLU A 99 5.25 7.52 25.07
C GLU A 99 5.05 6.24 24.25
N ASP A 100 4.72 6.37 22.96
CA ASP A 100 4.65 5.29 21.99
C ASP A 100 5.56 5.67 20.80
N PRO A 101 6.87 5.38 20.87
CA PRO A 101 7.90 6.03 20.04
C PRO A 101 7.71 5.80 18.53
N GLY A 102 6.84 4.87 18.14
CA GLY A 102 6.30 4.82 16.78
C GLY A 102 5.61 6.13 16.43
N TYR A 103 5.94 6.72 15.27
CA TYR A 103 4.78 6.92 14.41
C TYR A 103 4.17 5.52 14.29
N PHE A 104 3.01 5.33 14.92
CA PHE A 104 2.18 4.15 14.70
C PHE A 104 2.32 3.78 13.21
N LEU A 105 2.29 2.53 12.79
CA LEU A 105 1.03 1.83 12.62
C LEU A 105 1.32 0.37 12.18
N VAL A 106 2.07 -0.37 12.98
CA VAL A 106 2.06 -1.84 12.87
C VAL A 106 1.82 -2.36 14.27
N LYS A 107 0.99 -3.37 14.46
CA LYS A 107 0.95 -4.14 15.71
C LYS A 107 2.23 -4.98 15.92
N LEU A 108 3.40 -4.46 15.56
CA LEU A 108 4.68 -5.09 15.76
C LEU A 108 5.44 -4.31 16.83
N ARG A 109 5.95 -5.02 17.84
CA ARG A 109 6.80 -4.44 18.87
C ARG A 109 8.15 -4.07 18.23
N ALA A 110 8.33 -2.80 17.87
CA ALA A 110 9.63 -2.25 17.48
C ALA A 110 10.39 -1.78 18.74
N MET A 111 11.72 -1.89 18.73
CA MET A 111 12.54 -1.32 19.80
C MET A 111 12.51 0.22 19.71
N PRO A 112 12.26 0.96 20.81
CA PRO A 112 12.21 2.43 20.80
C PRO A 112 13.39 3.11 20.10
N SER A 113 14.60 2.59 20.28
CA SER A 113 15.82 3.11 19.64
C SER A 113 15.84 2.95 18.12
N ALA A 114 15.30 1.86 17.59
CA ALA A 114 15.17 1.67 16.14
C ALA A 114 14.20 2.71 15.59
N VAL A 115 13.10 2.94 16.30
CA VAL A 115 12.10 3.91 15.87
C VAL A 115 12.66 5.34 15.87
N ALA A 116 13.34 5.75 16.94
CA ALA A 116 14.02 7.05 16.99
C ALA A 116 15.02 7.19 15.82
N PHE A 117 15.87 6.19 15.59
CA PHE A 117 16.80 6.21 14.47
C PHE A 117 16.10 6.37 13.11
N PHE A 118 15.10 5.55 12.80
CA PHE A 118 14.47 5.58 11.48
C PHE A 118 13.60 6.81 11.24
N PHE A 119 12.92 7.32 12.26
CA PHE A 119 11.96 8.40 12.09
C PHE A 119 12.49 9.77 12.50
N GLU A 120 13.34 9.87 13.52
CA GLU A 120 13.97 11.13 13.93
C GLU A 120 15.25 11.35 13.13
N ASP A 121 16.22 10.43 13.23
CA ASP A 121 17.54 10.65 12.61
C ASP A 121 17.49 10.54 11.08
N GLN A 122 16.76 9.54 10.56
CA GLN A 122 16.65 9.29 9.13
C GLN A 122 15.44 9.97 8.47
N GLN A 123 14.61 10.67 9.25
CA GLN A 123 13.40 11.36 8.79
C GLN A 123 12.45 10.46 7.98
N GLY A 124 12.38 9.19 8.38
CA GLY A 124 11.60 8.19 7.66
C GLY A 124 10.09 8.43 7.72
N ARG A 125 9.39 7.84 6.75
CA ARG A 125 7.93 7.87 6.63
C ARG A 125 7.41 6.48 6.32
N GLU A 126 6.20 6.19 6.78
CA GLU A 126 5.57 4.91 6.46
C GLU A 126 5.06 4.89 5.01
N LEU A 127 4.99 3.68 4.48
CA LEU A 127 4.77 3.40 3.08
C LEU A 127 3.83 2.20 2.94
N VAL A 128 2.84 2.33 2.07
CA VAL A 128 2.07 1.20 1.52
C VAL A 128 2.20 1.21 0.00
N SER A 129 2.80 0.16 -0.57
CA SER A 129 2.86 -0.07 -2.02
C SER A 129 2.01 -1.28 -2.38
N ILE A 130 0.99 -1.08 -3.21
CA ILE A 130 0.05 -2.11 -3.67
C ILE A 130 0.23 -2.27 -5.19
N PRO A 131 0.94 -3.31 -5.64
CA PRO A 131 1.00 -3.66 -7.05
C PRO A 131 -0.39 -3.98 -7.59
N ARG A 132 -0.68 -3.56 -8.82
CA ARG A 132 -2.00 -3.74 -9.46
C ARG A 132 -2.40 -5.22 -9.55
N ASP A 133 -1.45 -6.09 -9.85
CA ASP A 133 -1.65 -7.55 -9.98
C ASP A 133 -1.96 -8.24 -8.65
N GLU A 134 -1.73 -7.57 -7.53
CA GLU A 134 -2.10 -8.09 -6.22
C GLU A 134 -3.49 -7.65 -5.74
N VAL A 135 -4.14 -6.71 -6.45
CA VAL A 135 -5.50 -6.25 -6.10
C VAL A 135 -6.50 -7.35 -6.43
N LEU A 136 -7.20 -7.86 -5.42
CA LEU A 136 -8.21 -8.90 -5.55
C LEU A 136 -9.59 -8.31 -5.84
N ARG A 137 -9.98 -7.28 -5.10
CA ARG A 137 -11.26 -6.58 -5.24
C ARG A 137 -11.21 -5.20 -4.58
N ILE A 138 -12.15 -4.35 -4.95
CA ILE A 138 -12.36 -3.03 -4.35
C ILE A 138 -13.82 -2.96 -3.90
N ALA A 139 -14.07 -2.50 -2.67
CA ALA A 139 -15.42 -2.31 -2.14
C ALA A 139 -15.60 -0.90 -1.57
N GLY A 140 -16.74 -0.28 -1.83
CA GLY A 140 -17.15 0.93 -1.11
C GLY A 140 -17.64 0.55 0.28
N GLU A 141 -17.14 1.23 1.30
CA GLU A 141 -17.47 0.95 2.71
C GLU A 141 -17.67 2.26 3.46
N GLY A 142 -18.94 2.61 3.72
CA GLY A 142 -19.30 3.85 4.40
C GLY A 142 -18.75 5.08 3.68
N SER A 143 -17.93 5.86 4.38
CA SER A 143 -17.24 7.05 3.87
C SER A 143 -15.97 6.76 3.08
N GLY A 144 -15.59 5.51 2.89
CA GLY A 144 -14.32 5.11 2.30
C GLY A 144 -14.41 4.06 1.19
N SER A 145 -13.26 3.65 0.70
CA SER A 145 -13.09 2.51 -0.21
C SER A 145 -12.00 1.59 0.31
N THR A 146 -12.27 0.29 0.29
CA THR A 146 -11.35 -0.74 0.76
C THR A 146 -10.82 -1.55 -0.41
N VAL A 147 -9.49 -1.54 -0.58
CA VAL A 147 -8.74 -2.34 -1.55
C VAL A 147 -8.30 -3.62 -0.86
N TYR A 148 -8.79 -4.76 -1.35
CA TYR A 148 -8.40 -6.06 -0.86
C TYR A 148 -7.25 -6.60 -1.71
N VAL A 149 -6.18 -7.01 -1.05
CA VAL A 149 -4.89 -7.32 -1.65
C VAL A 149 -4.49 -8.74 -1.27
N SER A 150 -3.88 -9.47 -2.19
CA SER A 150 -3.42 -10.83 -1.92
C SER A 150 -2.36 -10.86 -0.80
N ALA A 151 -2.41 -11.88 0.07
CA ALA A 151 -1.36 -12.19 1.03
C ALA A 151 -0.50 -13.37 0.56
N ALA A 152 -0.28 -13.51 -0.76
CA ALA A 152 0.23 -14.72 -1.41
C ALA A 152 1.60 -15.20 -0.88
N ASN A 153 2.38 -14.32 -0.25
CA ASN A 153 3.70 -14.64 0.34
C ASN A 153 3.66 -14.89 1.86
N VAL A 154 2.48 -14.89 2.49
CA VAL A 154 2.32 -14.97 3.96
C VAL A 154 1.40 -16.12 4.39
N ALA A 155 0.44 -16.53 3.55
CA ALA A 155 -0.53 -17.56 3.92
C ALA A 155 -0.07 -18.99 3.61
N LEU A 156 -0.34 -19.91 4.55
CA LEU A 156 -0.34 -21.34 4.27
C LEU A 156 -1.44 -21.68 3.24
N PRO A 157 -1.31 -22.74 2.42
CA PRO A 157 -2.20 -23.05 1.29
C PRO A 157 -3.71 -23.18 1.60
N LYS A 158 -4.10 -23.17 2.88
CA LYS A 158 -5.48 -23.39 3.34
C LYS A 158 -6.17 -22.13 3.87
N GLU A 159 -5.45 -21.03 4.08
CA GLU A 159 -6.04 -19.81 4.64
C GLU A 159 -6.21 -18.75 3.55
N LYS A 160 -7.44 -18.25 3.38
CA LYS A 160 -7.73 -17.12 2.49
C LYS A 160 -7.41 -15.82 3.21
N ILE A 161 -6.14 -15.60 3.52
CA ILE A 161 -5.70 -14.32 4.08
C ILE A 161 -5.62 -13.30 2.94
N ALA A 162 -6.22 -12.14 3.16
CA ALA A 162 -6.03 -10.96 2.35
C ALA A 162 -5.62 -9.79 3.26
N TYR A 163 -4.94 -8.80 2.70
CA TYR A 163 -4.84 -7.50 3.33
C TYR A 163 -6.01 -6.63 2.86
N ALA A 164 -6.57 -5.83 3.75
CA ALA A 164 -7.61 -4.85 3.47
C ALA A 164 -7.05 -3.46 3.75
N VAL A 165 -6.86 -2.67 2.70
CA VAL A 165 -6.37 -1.29 2.80
C VAL A 165 -7.55 -0.35 2.57
N ARG A 166 -8.02 0.30 3.62
CA ARG A 166 -9.12 1.26 3.57
C ARG A 166 -8.57 2.66 3.37
N PHE A 167 -9.16 3.40 2.43
CA PHE A 167 -8.87 4.80 2.16
C PHE A 167 -10.11 5.67 2.33
N GLU A 168 -9.94 6.86 2.90
CA GLU A 168 -10.99 7.86 3.06
C GLU A 168 -10.52 9.27 2.69
N PRO A 169 -11.39 10.16 2.19
CA PRO A 169 -12.80 9.95 1.88
C PRO A 169 -13.06 9.37 0.48
N ALA A 170 -14.19 8.68 0.32
CA ALA A 170 -14.69 8.06 -0.91
C ALA A 170 -14.68 9.02 -2.12
N SER A 171 -15.00 10.30 -1.89
CA SER A 171 -15.06 11.33 -2.93
C SER A 171 -13.71 11.64 -3.58
N ARG A 172 -12.61 11.47 -2.85
CA ARG A 172 -11.25 11.69 -3.36
C ARG A 172 -10.64 10.41 -3.94
N ILE A 173 -10.90 9.28 -3.30
CA ILE A 173 -10.33 8.00 -3.68
C ILE A 173 -11.03 7.37 -4.89
N GLY A 174 -12.35 7.54 -5.01
CA GLY A 174 -13.15 6.89 -6.05
C GLY A 174 -12.58 7.03 -7.47
N PRO A 175 -12.25 8.25 -7.94
CA PRO A 175 -11.62 8.46 -9.25
C PRO A 175 -10.29 7.71 -9.45
N LEU A 176 -9.48 7.57 -8.39
CA LEU A 176 -8.17 6.91 -8.46
C LEU A 176 -8.27 5.38 -8.61
N LEU A 177 -9.41 4.79 -8.24
CA LEU A 177 -9.60 3.33 -8.22
C LEU A 177 -10.33 2.75 -9.44
N GLN A 178 -10.91 3.59 -10.31
CA GLN A 178 -11.84 3.18 -11.38
C GLN A 178 -11.29 2.08 -12.30
N ASP A 179 -9.99 2.10 -12.61
CA ASP A 179 -9.34 1.13 -13.50
C ASP A 179 -8.33 0.22 -12.78
N LEU A 180 -8.32 0.23 -11.45
CA LEU A 180 -7.36 -0.53 -10.66
C LEU A 180 -7.79 -2.00 -10.49
N ALA A 181 -9.09 -2.26 -10.33
CA ALA A 181 -9.60 -3.60 -10.11
C ALA A 181 -9.35 -4.53 -11.33
N PRO A 182 -9.07 -5.82 -11.11
CA PRO A 182 -9.08 -6.80 -12.19
C PRO A 182 -10.46 -6.81 -12.86
N PRO A 183 -10.54 -7.06 -14.19
CA PRO A 183 -11.83 -7.29 -14.83
C PRO A 183 -12.54 -8.46 -14.12
N PRO A 184 -13.88 -8.44 -14.00
CA PRO A 184 -14.61 -9.51 -13.33
C PRO A 184 -14.24 -10.85 -13.99
N ALA A 185 -13.89 -11.84 -13.15
CA ALA A 185 -13.59 -13.18 -13.63
C ALA A 185 -14.74 -13.64 -14.52
N LYS A 186 -14.44 -14.05 -15.76
CA LYS A 186 -15.45 -14.63 -16.66
C LYS A 186 -16.09 -15.78 -15.89
N GLY A 187 -17.37 -15.62 -15.54
CA GLY A 187 -18.13 -16.66 -14.85
C GLY A 187 -18.05 -17.98 -15.62
N PRO A 188 -18.21 -19.12 -14.93
CA PRO A 188 -18.15 -20.43 -15.58
C PRO A 188 -19.09 -20.41 -16.78
N LYS A 189 -18.56 -20.74 -17.97
CA LYS A 189 -19.38 -20.92 -19.17
C LYS A 189 -20.46 -21.92 -18.80
N SER A 190 -21.71 -21.46 -18.71
CA SER A 190 -22.87 -22.32 -18.64
C SER A 190 -22.76 -23.28 -19.82
N SER A 191 -22.46 -24.54 -19.50
CA SER A 191 -22.59 -25.64 -20.45
C SER A 191 -24.06 -25.71 -20.80
N LYS A 192 -24.45 -25.14 -21.95
CA LYS A 192 -25.73 -25.41 -22.57
C LYS A 192 -25.82 -26.93 -22.73
N GLY A 193 -26.63 -27.55 -21.88
CA GLY A 193 -26.99 -28.95 -21.97
C GLY A 193 -27.60 -29.21 -23.35
N ARG A 194 -27.06 -30.24 -24.02
CA ARG A 194 -27.74 -30.94 -25.09
C ARG A 194 -29.00 -31.56 -24.51
N ASN A 195 -30.17 -31.18 -25.03
CA ASN A 195 -31.37 -31.99 -24.88
C ASN A 195 -31.24 -33.26 -25.73
N PRO A 196 -31.66 -34.43 -25.23
CA PRO A 196 -32.03 -35.56 -26.09
C PRO A 196 -33.33 -35.29 -26.83
#